data_AF-A0A077XUH2-F1
#
_entry.id   AF-A0A077XUH2-F1
#
_cell.length_a   1.000
_cell.length_b   1.000
_cell.length_c   1.000
_cell.angle_alpha   90.00
_cell.angle_beta   90.00
_cell.angle_gamma   90.00
#
_symmetry.space_group_name_H-M   'P 1'
#
loop_
_entity.id
_entity.type
_entity.pdbx_description
1 polymer ?
#
loop_
_entity_poly.entity_id
_entity_poly.type
_entity_poly.pdbx_seq_one_letter_code
_entity_poly.pdbx_strand_id
1 'polypeptide(L)' 'MSRSLRKTKIFGYTTAETEKQDKRRWNRVFRKVSKNQIRLDKEAPIKIQDVTNVWDGAKDGKQYYNRATKKDMRK' A
#
# COMPACT_ATOMS: atom_id res chain seq x y z
N MET A 1 25.99 25.78 17.37
CA MET A 1 24.73 25.01 17.42
C MET A 1 24.62 24.10 16.19
N SER A 2 24.72 22.78 16.34
CA SER A 2 24.55 21.84 15.23
C SER A 2 23.06 21.75 14.87
N ARG A 3 22.73 22.00 13.61
CA ARG A 3 21.34 21.88 13.13
C ARG A 3 21.01 20.40 13.03
N SER A 4 20.10 19.92 13.87
CA SER A 4 19.60 18.53 13.80
C SER A 4 19.07 18.22 12.39
N LEU A 5 19.51 17.09 11.83
CA LEU A 5 19.08 16.58 10.53
C LEU A 5 18.01 15.49 10.72
N ARG A 6 16.94 15.56 9.94
CA ARG A 6 15.91 14.53 9.78
C ARG A 6 16.46 13.38 8.94
N LYS A 7 15.97 12.16 9.17
CA LYS A 7 16.26 11.00 8.32
C LYS A 7 15.70 11.21 6.91
N THR A 8 16.38 10.67 5.90
CA THR A 8 15.92 10.65 4.51
C THR A 8 14.54 10.05 4.42
N LYS A 9 13.57 10.83 3.92
CA LYS A 9 12.22 10.34 3.69
C LYS A 9 12.25 9.26 2.60
N ILE A 10 11.57 8.16 2.87
CA ILE A 10 11.37 7.06 1.92
C ILE A 10 10.04 7.32 1.20
N PHE A 11 10.06 7.29 -0.12
CA PHE A 11 8.89 7.45 -0.99
C PHE A 11 8.60 6.14 -1.72
N GLY A 12 7.38 5.97 -2.24
CA GLY A 12 7.08 4.83 -3.11
C GLY A 12 7.71 5.00 -4.50
N TYR A 13 7.93 3.92 -5.25
CA TYR A 13 8.34 3.99 -6.67
C TYR A 13 7.21 4.38 -7.63
N THR A 14 6.01 4.62 -7.08
CA THR A 14 4.78 4.82 -7.83
C THR A 14 4.45 6.29 -8.10
N THR A 15 3.62 6.50 -9.12
CA THR A 15 2.87 7.74 -9.35
C THR A 15 1.58 7.82 -8.51
N ALA A 16 1.17 6.73 -7.87
CA ALA A 16 -0.03 6.69 -7.05
C ALA A 16 0.19 7.44 -5.73
N GLU A 17 -0.51 8.56 -5.57
CA GLU A 17 -0.46 9.38 -4.37
C GLU A 17 -0.96 8.60 -3.13
N THR A 18 -1.99 7.75 -3.31
CA THR A 18 -2.64 7.03 -2.22
C THR A 18 -2.95 5.57 -2.56
N GLU A 19 -2.84 4.69 -1.57
CA GLU A 19 -3.33 3.28 -1.65
C GLU A 19 -4.84 3.14 -1.46
N LYS A 20 -5.55 4.26 -1.28
CA LYS A 20 -6.95 4.24 -0.84
C LYS A 20 -7.85 3.55 -1.86
N GLN A 21 -7.57 3.72 -3.15
CA GLN A 21 -8.33 3.11 -4.23
C GLN A 21 -8.11 1.60 -4.29
N ASP A 22 -6.86 1.14 -4.20
CA ASP A 22 -6.52 -0.29 -4.20
C ASP A 22 -7.13 -1.01 -3.00
N LYS A 23 -7.00 -0.43 -1.79
CA LYS A 23 -7.64 -0.99 -0.59
C LYS A 23 -9.16 -1.06 -0.72
N ARG A 24 -9.80 -0.07 -1.34
CA ARG A 24 -11.25 -0.11 -1.61
C ARG A 24 -11.60 -1.23 -2.60
N ARG A 25 -10.83 -1.37 -3.68
CA ARG A 25 -11.02 -2.42 -4.69
C ARG A 25 -10.87 -3.81 -4.06
N TRP A 26 -9.77 -4.07 -3.36
CA TRP A 26 -9.52 -5.37 -2.72
C TRP A 26 -10.62 -5.76 -1.74
N ASN A 27 -11.03 -4.84 -0.85
CA ASN A 27 -12.11 -5.12 0.09
C ASN A 27 -13.46 -5.37 -0.59
N ARG A 28 -13.74 -4.69 -1.71
CA ARG A 28 -14.96 -4.92 -2.50
C ARG A 28 -14.94 -6.31 -3.13
N VAL A 29 -13.82 -6.72 -3.72
CA VAL A 29 -13.68 -8.06 -4.33
C VAL A 29 -13.77 -9.14 -3.25
N PHE A 30 -13.05 -8.98 -2.13
CA PHE A 30 -13.11 -9.91 -0.99
C PHE A 30 -14.56 -10.14 -0.52
N ARG A 31 -15.30 -9.07 -0.24
CA ARG A 31 -16.72 -9.19 0.16
C ARG A 31 -17.60 -9.89 -0.88
N LYS A 32 -17.36 -9.63 -2.17
CA LYS A 32 -18.10 -10.28 -3.26
C LYS A 32 -17.82 -11.78 -3.29
N VAL A 33 -16.55 -12.18 -3.17
CA VAL A 33 -16.16 -13.58 -3.16
C VAL A 33 -16.69 -14.29 -1.91
N SER A 34 -16.51 -13.71 -0.72
CA SER A 34 -17.06 -14.29 0.52
C SER A 34 -18.56 -14.49 0.44
N LYS A 35 -19.33 -13.52 -0.08
CA LYS A 35 -20.78 -13.67 -0.23
C LYS A 35 -21.16 -14.83 -1.15
N ASN A 36 -20.45 -14.98 -2.27
CA ASN A 36 -20.69 -16.07 -3.21
C ASN A 36 -20.32 -17.43 -2.60
N GLN A 37 -19.23 -17.49 -1.85
CA GLN A 37 -18.71 -18.70 -1.22
C GLN A 37 -19.66 -19.20 -0.12
N ILE A 38 -20.14 -18.29 0.74
CA ILE A 38 -21.15 -18.58 1.76
C ILE A 38 -22.45 -19.08 1.12
N ARG A 39 -22.88 -18.48 0.00
CA ARG A 39 -24.09 -18.92 -0.72
C ARG A 39 -23.96 -20.33 -1.29
N LEU A 40 -22.74 -20.79 -1.57
CA LEU A 40 -22.45 -22.12 -2.09
C LEU A 40 -22.16 -23.13 -0.95
N ASP A 41 -22.40 -22.76 0.31
CA ASP A 41 -22.06 -23.53 1.51
C ASP A 41 -20.58 -23.95 1.58
N LYS A 42 -19.69 -23.13 1.00
CA LYS A 42 -18.25 -23.33 1.04
C LYS A 42 -17.61 -22.36 2.04
N GLU A 43 -16.43 -22.74 2.54
CA GLU A 43 -15.66 -21.90 3.46
C GLU A 43 -15.25 -20.57 2.82
N ALA A 44 -15.51 -19.47 3.52
CA ALA A 44 -15.16 -18.13 3.09
C ALA A 44 -13.63 -17.91 3.15
N PRO A 45 -13.08 -17.09 2.23
CA PRO A 45 -11.66 -16.73 2.29
C PRO A 45 -11.36 -15.97 3.58
N ILE A 46 -10.24 -16.33 4.22
CA ILE A 46 -9.82 -15.77 5.51
C ILE A 46 -8.90 -14.57 5.29
N LYS A 47 -8.05 -14.64 4.25
CA LYS A 47 -7.10 -13.58 3.93
C LYS A 47 -7.49 -12.89 2.63
N ILE A 48 -7.18 -11.60 2.55
CA ILE A 48 -7.33 -10.81 1.30
C ILE A 48 -6.44 -11.38 0.18
N GLN A 49 -5.33 -12.03 0.55
CA GLN A 49 -4.38 -12.68 -0.35
C GLN A 49 -5.00 -13.86 -1.11
N ASP A 50 -6.04 -14.49 -0.54
CA ASP A 50 -6.73 -15.63 -1.15
C ASP A 50 -7.55 -15.18 -2.37
N VAL A 51 -7.82 -13.87 -2.49
CA VAL A 51 -8.69 -13.27 -3.51
C VAL A 51 -7.94 -12.29 -4.40
N THR A 52 -6.87 -11.69 -3.91
CA THR A 52 -6.12 -10.63 -4.60
C THR A 52 -4.63 -10.78 -4.38
N ASN A 53 -3.84 -10.43 -5.39
CA ASN A 53 -2.39 -10.42 -5.27
C ASN A 53 -1.92 -9.19 -4.49
N VAL A 54 -1.04 -9.38 -3.51
CA VAL A 54 -0.46 -8.30 -2.70
C VAL A 54 0.40 -7.35 -3.53
N TRP A 55 1.01 -7.87 -4.60
CA TRP A 55 1.92 -7.14 -5.48
C TRP A 55 1.21 -6.35 -6.59
N ASP A 56 -0.11 -6.48 -6.73
CA ASP A 56 -0.89 -5.73 -7.73
C ASP A 56 -1.18 -4.28 -7.29
N GLY A 57 -0.73 -3.87 -6.10
CA GLY A 57 -0.96 -2.54 -5.56
C GLY A 57 -0.19 -1.49 -6.37
N ALA A 58 -0.86 -0.41 -6.76
CA ALA A 58 -0.21 0.64 -7.54
C ALA A 58 0.95 1.27 -6.77
N LYS A 59 0.88 1.31 -5.43
CA LYS A 59 1.90 1.90 -4.53
C LYS A 59 3.02 0.95 -4.12
N ASP A 60 3.36 -0.02 -4.95
CA ASP A 60 4.46 -0.93 -4.62
C ASP A 60 5.85 -0.29 -4.79
N GLY A 61 6.81 -0.79 -4.01
CA GLY A 61 8.21 -0.39 -4.03
C GLY A 61 8.53 0.86 -3.19
N LYS A 62 9.78 0.96 -2.71
CA LYS A 62 10.29 2.09 -1.90
C LYS A 62 11.61 2.63 -2.46
N GLN A 63 11.70 3.94 -2.66
CA GLN A 63 12.94 4.65 -2.96
C GLN A 63 13.30 5.66 -1.88
N TYR A 64 14.60 5.83 -1.67
CA TYR A 64 15.10 6.99 -0.96
C TYR A 64 14.96 8.22 -1.84
N TYR A 65 14.72 9.38 -1.21
CA TYR A 65 14.81 10.64 -1.94
C TYR A 65 16.27 10.96 -2.26
N ASN A 66 16.79 10.37 -3.35
CA ASN A 66 18.22 10.44 -3.72
C ASN A 66 18.70 11.87 -3.99
N ARG A 67 17.78 12.80 -4.31
CA ARG A 67 18.08 14.23 -4.55
C ARG A 67 17.74 15.14 -3.37
N ALA A 68 17.56 14.59 -2.17
CA ALA A 68 17.26 15.39 -1.00
C ALA A 68 18.36 16.40 -0.69
N THR A 69 18.00 17.69 -0.63
CA THR A 69 18.97 18.71 -0.26
C THR A 69 19.14 18.77 1.26
N LYS A 70 20.28 19.33 1.72
CA LYS A 70 20.50 19.60 3.15
C LYS A 70 19.45 20.52 3.76
N LYS A 71 18.66 21.27 2.96
CA LYS A 71 17.55 22.11 3.42
C LYS A 71 16.32 21.26 3.72
N ASP A 72 15.99 20.32 2.84
CA ASP A 72 14.84 19.40 2.99
C ASP A 72 14.97 18.48 4.20
N MET A 73 16.22 18.19 4.59
CA MET A 73 16.58 17.36 5.75
C MET A 73 16.68 18.13 7.06
N ARG A 74 16.44 19.44 7.12
CA ARG A 74 16.49 20.17 8.40
C ARG A 74 15.22 19.92 9.22
N LYS A 75 15.38 19.88 10.55
CA LYS A 75 14.27 19.72 11.48
C LYS A 75 13.35 20.93 11.50
#